data_AF-A0A378XDC5-F1
#
_entry.id   AF-A0A378XDC5-F1
#
_cell.length_a   1.000
_cell.length_b   1.000
_cell.length_c   1.000
_cell.angle_alpha   90.00
_cell.angle_beta   90.00
_cell.angle_gamma   90.00
#
_symmetry.space_group_name_H-M   'P 1'
#
loop_
_entity.id
_entity.type
_entity.pdbx_description
1 polymer ?
#
loop_
_entity_poly.entity_id
_entity_poly.type
_entity_poly.pdbx_seq_one_letter_code
_entity_poly.pdbx_strand_id
1 'polypeptide(L)'
;MIKLTTSRTRSHAIVCTSFIVLAISAMLSGCASEALKRALIKPDKPWQPKSEETTTSTSTTGSSGITAEFSVPALPEASNLPPAPDISSKRSYNLPELIDIAQRENPETRIAWNQARQAALAVGIIEATFLSQLSANVFVG
;
A
#
# COMPACT_ATOMS: atom_id res chain seq x y z
N MET A 1 -37.18 46.74 -32.51
CA MET A 1 -37.41 46.12 -31.19
C MET A 1 -37.13 44.61 -31.25
N ILE A 2 -35.90 44.15 -31.57
CA ILE A 2 -35.53 42.70 -31.53
C ILE A 2 -34.02 42.59 -31.26
N LYS A 3 -33.55 42.50 -30.00
CA LYS A 3 -32.15 42.08 -29.69
C LYS A 3 -31.92 41.39 -28.33
N LEU A 4 -32.96 41.07 -27.55
CA LEU A 4 -32.78 40.54 -26.18
C LEU A 4 -32.74 39.00 -26.06
N THR A 5 -32.94 38.22 -27.12
CA THR A 5 -33.05 36.74 -27.03
C THR A 5 -31.73 35.98 -27.19
N THR A 6 -30.72 36.54 -27.87
CA THR A 6 -29.42 35.87 -28.14
C THR A 6 -28.45 35.88 -26.94
N SER A 7 -28.56 36.86 -26.04
CA SER A 7 -27.68 36.98 -24.88
C SER A 7 -27.94 35.86 -23.85
N ARG A 8 -29.22 35.53 -23.65
CA ARG A 8 -29.65 34.54 -22.66
C ARG A 8 -29.16 33.11 -22.98
N THR A 9 -29.17 32.71 -24.26
CA THR A 9 -28.71 31.37 -24.68
C THR A 9 -27.20 31.19 -24.59
N ARG A 10 -26.43 32.25 -24.85
CA ARG A 10 -24.96 32.25 -24.70
C ARG A 10 -24.55 32.15 -23.23
N SER A 11 -25.24 32.86 -22.34
CA SER A 11 -25.01 32.76 -20.89
C SER A 11 -25.36 31.38 -20.33
N HIS A 12 -26.45 30.75 -20.80
CA HIS A 12 -26.78 29.37 -20.41
C HIS A 12 -25.76 28.35 -20.94
N ALA A 13 -25.25 28.53 -22.16
CA ALA A 13 -24.20 27.67 -22.71
C ALA A 13 -22.87 27.78 -21.95
N ILE A 14 -22.45 29.01 -21.57
CA ILE A 14 -21.23 29.26 -20.80
C ILE A 14 -21.34 28.68 -19.38
N VAL A 15 -22.49 28.86 -18.72
CA VAL A 15 -22.74 28.27 -17.38
C VAL A 15 -22.73 26.74 -17.46
N CYS A 16 -23.32 26.16 -18.51
CA CYS A 16 -23.35 24.72 -18.72
C CYS A 16 -21.94 24.14 -18.99
N THR A 17 -21.13 24.80 -19.83
CA THR A 17 -19.74 24.38 -20.08
C THR A 17 -18.87 24.48 -18.84
N SER A 18 -19.02 25.54 -18.02
CA SER A 18 -18.29 25.65 -16.75
C SER A 18 -18.70 24.57 -15.76
N PHE A 19 -19.99 24.19 -15.72
CA PHE A 19 -20.47 23.10 -14.87
C PHE A 19 -19.91 21.73 -15.30
N ILE A 20 -19.82 21.49 -16.61
CA ILE A 20 -19.24 20.26 -17.16
C ILE A 20 -17.73 20.20 -16.86
N VAL A 21 -16.99 21.30 -17.03
CA VAL A 21 -15.56 21.36 -16.70
C VAL A 21 -15.31 21.15 -15.21
N LEU A 22 -16.14 21.74 -14.33
CA LEU A 22 -16.08 21.52 -12.88
C LEU A 22 -16.34 20.04 -12.53
N ALA A 23 -17.33 19.41 -13.17
CA ALA A 23 -17.66 18.00 -12.96
C ALA A 23 -16.52 17.06 -13.41
N ILE A 24 -15.90 17.32 -14.57
CA ILE A 24 -14.75 16.55 -15.06
C ILE A 24 -13.56 16.70 -14.10
N SER A 25 -13.29 17.92 -13.62
CA SER A 25 -12.21 18.19 -12.65
C SER A 25 -12.42 17.44 -11.33
N ALA A 26 -13.68 17.36 -10.87
CA ALA A 26 -14.04 16.59 -9.68
C ALA A 26 -13.88 15.07 -9.87
N MET A 27 -14.20 14.54 -11.05
CA MET A 27 -14.04 13.11 -11.35
C MET A 27 -12.57 12.68 -11.44
N LEU A 28 -11.67 13.55 -11.93
CA LEU A 28 -10.23 13.26 -12.00
C LEU A 28 -9.54 13.18 -10.62
N SER A 29 -10.10 13.81 -9.58
CA SER A 29 -9.53 13.80 -8.22
C SER A 29 -9.59 12.42 -7.54
N GLY A 30 -10.45 11.50 -8.01
CA GLY A 30 -10.66 10.19 -7.40
C GLY A 30 -9.49 9.20 -7.57
N CYS A 31 -8.78 9.21 -8.70
CA CYS A 31 -7.75 8.20 -9.01
C CYS A 31 -6.42 8.39 -8.24
N ALA A 32 -6.13 9.58 -7.71
CA ALA A 32 -4.90 9.82 -6.94
C ALA A 32 -5.05 9.50 -5.44
N SER A 33 -6.28 9.35 -4.94
CA SER A 33 -6.55 9.26 -3.50
C SER A 33 -6.14 7.93 -2.87
N GLU A 34 -6.09 6.86 -3.66
CA GLU A 34 -5.74 5.52 -3.14
C GLU A 34 -4.24 5.36 -2.84
N ALA A 35 -3.37 6.08 -3.56
CA ALA A 35 -1.94 6.12 -3.24
C ALA A 35 -1.68 6.88 -1.93
N LEU A 36 -2.39 7.99 -1.71
CA LEU A 36 -2.34 8.77 -0.48
C LEU A 36 -2.92 8.01 0.73
N LYS A 37 -3.92 7.15 0.52
CA LYS A 37 -4.53 6.33 1.57
C LYS A 37 -3.61 5.22 2.10
N ARG A 38 -2.58 4.83 1.34
CA ARG A 38 -1.49 3.94 1.79
C ARG A 38 -0.34 4.68 2.48
N ALA A 39 -0.32 6.01 2.40
CA ALA A 39 0.69 6.81 3.07
C ALA A 39 0.46 6.86 4.58
N LEU A 40 1.54 7.07 5.31
CA LEU A 40 1.51 7.24 6.76
C LEU A 40 0.69 8.47 7.14
N ILE A 41 -0.25 8.31 8.07
CA ILE A 41 -1.06 9.41 8.62
C ILE A 41 -0.24 10.34 9.53
N LYS A 42 0.88 9.85 10.11
CA LYS A 42 1.82 10.64 10.93
C LYS A 42 3.26 10.10 10.78
N PRO A 43 4.29 10.97 10.73
CA PRO A 43 5.71 10.54 10.65
C PRO A 43 6.18 9.72 11.85
N ASP A 44 5.62 9.97 13.04
CA ASP A 44 6.10 9.41 14.31
C ASP A 44 5.51 8.04 14.66
N LYS A 45 4.76 7.42 13.74
CA LYS A 45 4.12 6.12 13.97
C LYS A 45 4.64 5.09 12.97
N PRO A 46 4.93 3.85 13.43
CA PRO A 46 5.25 2.78 12.51
C PRO A 46 4.07 2.56 11.57
N TRP A 47 4.40 2.17 10.33
CA TRP A 47 3.41 1.82 9.32
C TRP A 47 2.50 0.70 9.84
N GLN A 48 1.18 0.86 9.67
CA GLN A 48 0.20 -0.14 10.11
C GLN A 48 -0.58 -0.67 8.90
N PRO A 49 -0.74 -2.00 8.78
CA PRO A 49 -1.58 -2.58 7.74
C PRO A 49 -3.06 -2.28 8.05
N LYS A 50 -3.78 -1.69 7.10
CA LYS A 50 -5.22 -1.44 7.23
C LYS A 50 -5.98 -2.76 7.08
N SER A 51 -6.35 -3.38 8.20
CA SER A 51 -7.25 -4.53 8.24
C SER A 51 -8.70 -4.07 8.12
N GLU A 52 -9.12 -3.64 6.94
CA GLU A 52 -10.53 -3.30 6.69
C GLU A 52 -11.01 -4.05 5.44
N GLU A 53 -11.53 -5.26 5.65
CA GLU A 53 -12.92 -5.52 5.29
C GLU A 53 -13.54 -6.64 6.13
N THR A 54 -14.65 -6.24 6.74
CA THR A 54 -15.63 -7.01 7.49
C THR A 54 -16.23 -8.12 6.64
N THR A 55 -15.79 -9.35 6.88
CA THR A 55 -16.68 -10.53 6.88
C THR A 55 -16.35 -11.35 8.10
N THR A 56 -17.26 -11.32 9.08
CA THR A 56 -17.40 -12.21 10.24
C THR A 56 -16.29 -13.26 10.38
N SER A 57 -15.19 -12.91 11.06
CA SER A 57 -14.25 -13.91 11.56
C SER A 57 -14.88 -14.61 12.76
N THR A 58 -15.75 -15.57 12.48
CA THR A 58 -15.90 -16.72 13.37
C THR A 58 -14.55 -17.42 13.37
N SER A 59 -13.93 -17.50 14.55
CA SER A 59 -12.85 -18.43 14.84
C SER A 59 -13.31 -19.85 14.52
N THR A 60 -13.03 -20.33 13.32
CA THR A 60 -13.15 -21.75 12.97
C THR A 60 -11.76 -22.30 12.74
N THR A 61 -11.25 -22.94 13.80
CA THR A 61 -10.35 -24.07 13.68
C THR A 61 -10.91 -25.04 12.64
N GLY A 62 -10.21 -25.23 11.52
CA GLY A 62 -10.41 -26.40 10.65
C GLY A 62 -10.60 -26.15 9.15
N SER A 63 -9.53 -26.50 8.41
CA SER A 63 -9.55 -27.27 7.14
C SER A 63 -9.93 -26.59 5.82
N SER A 64 -8.89 -26.50 4.97
CA SER A 64 -8.80 -26.80 3.53
C SER A 64 -9.92 -26.34 2.60
N GLY A 65 -9.54 -25.53 1.60
CA GLY A 65 -10.31 -25.53 0.37
C GLY A 65 -10.07 -24.49 -0.71
N ILE A 66 -9.02 -23.66 -0.71
CA ILE A 66 -8.40 -23.10 -1.94
C ILE A 66 -6.93 -22.81 -1.58
N THR A 67 -6.00 -23.22 -2.43
CA THR A 67 -4.55 -23.17 -2.19
C THR A 67 -4.08 -21.77 -1.75
N ALA A 68 -3.75 -21.62 -0.47
CA ALA A 68 -2.88 -20.56 0.01
C ALA A 68 -1.46 -20.85 -0.48
N GLU A 69 -1.27 -20.83 -1.81
CA GLU A 69 0.00 -21.15 -2.48
C GLU A 69 1.05 -20.04 -2.35
N PHE A 70 0.70 -18.94 -1.68
CA PHE A 70 1.64 -17.89 -1.31
C PHE A 70 1.65 -17.68 0.21
N SER A 71 1.97 -18.74 0.94
CA SER A 71 2.32 -18.65 2.35
C SER A 71 3.81 -18.88 2.51
N VAL A 72 4.51 -17.95 3.17
CA VAL A 72 5.91 -18.18 3.56
C VAL A 72 5.91 -19.27 4.63
N PRO A 73 6.55 -20.43 4.40
CA PRO A 73 6.62 -21.48 5.40
C PRO A 73 7.20 -20.93 6.70
N ALA A 74 6.59 -21.25 7.84
CA ALA A 74 7.11 -20.86 9.14
C ALA A 74 8.42 -21.62 9.40
N LEU A 75 9.55 -21.03 8.96
CA LEU A 75 10.89 -21.49 9.27
C LEU A 75 11.28 -20.89 10.63
N PRO A 76 11.28 -21.68 11.72
CA PRO A 76 11.62 -21.16 13.05
C PRO A 76 13.07 -20.63 13.12
N GLU A 77 13.96 -21.10 12.24
CA GLU A 77 15.32 -20.56 12.13
C GLU A 77 15.36 -19.13 11.58
N ALA A 78 14.41 -18.73 10.72
CA ALA A 78 14.33 -17.36 10.20
C ALA A 78 13.85 -16.34 11.27
N SER A 79 13.31 -16.85 12.38
CA SER A 79 12.95 -16.03 13.55
C SER A 79 14.11 -15.79 14.50
N ASN A 80 15.25 -16.48 14.33
CA ASN A 80 16.48 -16.14 15.04
C ASN A 80 17.11 -14.93 14.37
N LEU A 81 16.90 -13.77 14.97
CA LEU A 81 17.62 -12.57 14.59
C LEU A 81 19.07 -12.68 15.03
N PRO A 82 20.04 -12.23 14.21
CA PRO A 82 21.38 -12.01 14.72
C PRO A 82 21.29 -11.09 15.95
N PRO A 83 22.02 -11.39 17.03
CA PRO A 83 22.04 -10.53 18.20
C PRO A 83 22.47 -9.13 17.78
N ALA A 84 21.86 -8.11 18.40
CA ALA A 84 22.26 -6.73 18.19
C ALA A 84 23.78 -6.61 18.40
N PRO A 85 24.50 -5.88 17.52
CA PRO A 85 25.94 -5.72 17.65
C PRO A 85 26.28 -5.12 19.02
N ASP A 86 27.29 -5.70 19.67
CA ASP A 86 27.69 -5.29 21.01
C ASP A 86 28.25 -3.87 20.97
N ILE A 87 27.55 -2.93 21.61
CA ILE A 87 27.99 -1.54 21.71
C ILE A 87 29.14 -1.52 22.72
N SER A 88 30.37 -1.47 22.21
CA SER A 88 31.56 -1.48 23.05
C SER A 88 31.59 -0.26 23.98
N SER A 89 31.44 -0.48 25.28
CA SER A 89 31.52 0.56 26.32
C SER A 89 32.92 1.21 26.45
N LYS A 90 33.93 0.64 25.79
CA LYS A 90 35.31 1.15 25.77
C LYS A 90 35.53 2.23 24.70
N ARG A 91 34.59 2.41 23.77
CA ARG A 91 34.63 3.46 22.74
C ARG A 91 33.76 4.64 23.19
N SER A 92 34.30 5.85 23.04
CA SER A 92 33.48 7.07 23.11
C SER A 92 32.79 7.25 21.77
N TYR A 93 31.46 7.14 21.75
CA TYR A 93 30.64 7.37 20.57
C TYR A 93 30.22 8.84 20.53
N ASN A 94 30.25 9.45 19.34
CA ASN A 94 29.63 10.75 19.15
C ASN A 94 28.10 10.59 19.04
N LEU A 95 27.35 11.65 19.36
CA LEU A 95 25.88 11.64 19.29
C LEU A 95 25.34 11.13 17.92
N PRO A 96 25.88 11.53 16.76
CA PRO A 96 25.40 11.03 15.47
C PRO A 96 25.63 9.52 15.30
N GLU A 97 26.72 8.98 15.86
CA GLU A 97 27.05 7.55 15.80
C GLU A 97 26.07 6.72 16.64
N LEU A 98 25.66 7.24 17.80
CA LEU A 98 24.62 6.62 18.63
C LEU A 98 23.25 6.63 17.94
N ILE A 99 22.92 7.71 17.23
CA ILE A 99 21.65 7.81 16.48
C ILE A 99 21.64 6.79 15.33
N ASP A 100 22.74 6.68 14.57
CA ASP A 100 22.85 5.71 13.48
C ASP A 100 22.68 4.27 13.99
N ILE A 101 23.35 3.92 15.10
CA ILE A 101 23.22 2.61 15.74
C ILE A 101 21.77 2.38 16.18
N ALA A 102 21.15 3.34 16.86
CA ALA A 102 19.77 3.21 17.32
C ALA A 102 18.76 3.02 16.18
N GLN A 103 18.97 3.70 15.04
CA GLN A 103 18.08 3.59 13.87
C GLN A 103 18.29 2.28 13.12
N ARG A 104 19.53 1.81 12.96
CA ARG A 104 19.83 0.56 12.27
C ARG A 104 19.34 -0.67 13.02
N GLU A 105 19.42 -0.64 14.34
CA GLU A 105 19.06 -1.78 15.19
C GLU A 105 17.60 -1.76 15.67
N ASN A 106 16.75 -0.85 15.17
CA ASN A 106 15.37 -0.73 15.61
C ASN A 106 14.50 -1.89 15.05
N PRO A 107 13.99 -2.81 15.90
CA PRO A 107 13.15 -3.93 15.46
C PRO A 107 11.80 -3.48 14.89
N GLU A 108 11.21 -2.41 15.44
CA GLU A 108 9.92 -1.87 14.96
C GLU A 108 10.02 -1.41 13.52
N THR A 109 11.12 -0.73 13.17
CA THR A 109 11.38 -0.28 11.81
C THR A 109 11.49 -1.47 10.86
N ARG A 110 12.25 -2.51 11.23
CA ARG A 110 12.38 -3.72 10.41
C ARG A 110 11.05 -4.43 10.19
N ILE A 111 10.21 -4.53 11.22
CA ILE A 111 8.86 -5.09 11.12
C ILE A 111 8.03 -4.27 10.13
N ALA A 112 8.01 -2.93 10.29
CA ALA A 112 7.28 -2.05 9.38
C ALA A 112 7.69 -2.22 7.90
N TRP A 113 8.99 -2.36 7.63
CA TRP A 113 9.50 -2.62 6.27
C TRP A 113 9.05 -3.96 5.69
N ASN A 114 9.06 -5.01 6.50
CA ASN A 114 8.60 -6.32 6.08
C ASN A 114 7.10 -6.27 5.73
N GLN A 115 6.30 -5.68 6.60
CA GLN A 115 4.88 -5.57 6.36
C GLN A 115 4.54 -4.72 5.13
N ALA A 116 5.30 -3.64 4.88
CA ALA A 116 5.16 -2.85 3.65
C ALA A 116 5.46 -3.70 2.40
N ARG A 117 6.49 -4.56 2.44
CA ARG A 117 6.78 -5.51 1.35
C ARG A 117 5.65 -6.52 1.17
N GLN A 118 5.08 -7.05 2.26
CA GLN A 118 3.92 -7.93 2.19
C GLN A 118 2.70 -7.24 1.57
N ALA A 119 2.43 -5.98 1.91
CA ALA A 119 1.34 -5.22 1.29
C ALA A 119 1.56 -5.00 -0.21
N ALA A 120 2.79 -4.68 -0.62
CA ALA A 120 3.13 -4.54 -2.04
C ALA A 120 2.92 -5.86 -2.82
N LEU A 121 3.28 -7.00 -2.22
CA LEU A 121 3.03 -8.32 -2.81
C LEU A 121 1.54 -8.62 -2.94
N ALA A 122 0.74 -8.30 -1.92
CA ALA A 122 -0.70 -8.48 -1.96
C ALA A 122 -1.36 -7.69 -3.11
N VAL A 123 -0.92 -6.44 -3.33
CA VAL A 123 -1.37 -5.64 -4.48
C VAL A 123 -0.96 -6.30 -5.80
N GLY A 124 0.28 -6.77 -5.91
CA GLY A 124 0.77 -7.46 -7.11
C GLY A 124 -0.01 -8.73 -7.45
N ILE A 125 -0.46 -9.49 -6.45
CA ILE A 125 -1.32 -10.68 -6.66
C ILE A 125 -2.66 -10.28 -7.29
N ILE A 126 -3.27 -9.18 -6.82
CA ILE A 126 -4.54 -8.68 -7.37
C ILE A 126 -4.33 -8.16 -8.79
N GLU A 127 -3.27 -7.38 -9.02
CA GLU A 127 -2.96 -6.83 -10.35
C GLU A 127 -2.67 -7.93 -11.38
N ALA A 128 -2.05 -9.04 -10.97
CA ALA A 128 -1.80 -10.18 -11.83
C ALA A 128 -3.08 -10.87 -12.34
N THR A 129 -4.22 -10.73 -11.65
CA THR A 129 -5.51 -11.28 -12.11
C THR A 129 -6.03 -10.62 -13.38
N PHE A 130 -5.54 -9.42 -13.72
CA PHE A 130 -5.87 -8.73 -14.98
C PHE A 130 -5.00 -9.19 -16.16
N LEU A 131 -3.96 -9.98 -15.91
CA LEU A 131 -3.06 -10.49 -16.95
C LEU A 131 -3.42 -11.93 -17.34
N SER A 132 -3.12 -12.31 -18.59
CA SER A 132 -3.31 -13.69 -19.05
C SER A 132 -2.25 -14.61 -18.42
N GLN A 133 -2.69 -15.76 -17.94
CA GLN A 133 -1.79 -16.78 -17.40
C GLN A 133 -1.15 -17.57 -18.54
N LEU A 134 0.18 -17.56 -18.58
CA LEU A 134 0.99 -18.30 -19.56
C LEU A 134 1.74 -19.41 -18.82
N SER A 135 1.49 -20.67 -19.18
CA SER A 135 2.23 -21.84 -18.69
C SER A 135 2.70 -22.72 -19.84
N ALA A 136 3.85 -23.37 -19.70
CA ALA A 136 4.43 -24.26 -20.70
C ALA A 136 4.86 -25.57 -20.05
N ASN A 137 4.44 -26.69 -20.61
CA ASN A 137 4.83 -28.04 -20.19
C ASN A 137 5.56 -28.73 -21.34
N VAL A 138 6.70 -29.36 -21.06
CA VAL A 138 7.44 -30.16 -22.04
C VAL A 138 7.27 -31.63 -21.71
N PHE A 139 6.92 -32.43 -22.72
CA PHE A 139 6.92 -33.88 -22.63
C PHE A 139 8.06 -34.40 -23.51
N VAL A 140 8.96 -35.18 -22.91
CA VAL A 140 10.00 -35.93 -23.63
C VAL A 140 9.49 -37.36 -23.75
N GLY A 141 9.27 -37.79 -24.99
CA GLY A 141 8.90 -39.15 -25.36
C GLY A 141 9.93 -39.74 -26.31
#